data_AF-J9G277-F1
#
_entry.id   AF-J9G277-F1
#
_cell.length_a   1.000
_cell.length_b   1.000
_cell.length_c   1.000
_cell.angle_alpha   90.00
_cell.angle_beta   90.00
_cell.angle_gamma   90.00
#
_symmetry.space_group_name_H-M   'P 1'
#
loop_
_entity.id
_entity.type
_entity.pdbx_description
1 polymer ?
#
loop_
_entity_poly.entity_id
_entity_poly.type
_entity_poly.pdbx_seq_one_letter_code
_entity_poly.pdbx_strand_id
1 'polypeptide(L)'
;MLAFLANWIIASAGDKYLYADKLIDINYQEKNFFLPWKYLEKFMNGDGAKKYLEEMASLLNKLYHNRKSNHIVQLIAIPTTYAERALQFGLLSFGGDDYDSKEFTEWERFVHNYAVNTVNNKESFFAFINRIKKDFAYHSTDILSHLDSLYNKRVNELNNQLSEEYFKAYVLVTNTDLSRLIRKAEEHPMLNGRLRPLLINGEQFDETNFATIWKNFLKWFGDDGNALLFKEGDEESLSKRSTFARAFIKQVVKENQLLNNDWPVLDFAAGTLKNKLQHERFNSIFRTCLLTEDLKEIKLLPCSENDGIEFIQARKQLLQP
;
A
#
# COMPACT_ATOMS: atom_id res chain seq x y z
N MET A 1 -19.10 -10.01 -16.69
CA MET A 1 -20.10 -8.92 -16.61
C MET A 1 -20.95 -8.98 -15.34
N LEU A 2 -21.60 -10.11 -15.01
CA LEU A 2 -22.42 -10.21 -13.77
C LEU A 2 -21.60 -9.98 -12.48
N ALA A 3 -20.40 -10.57 -12.40
CA ALA A 3 -19.50 -10.37 -11.26
C ALA A 3 -19.05 -8.91 -11.11
N PHE A 4 -18.69 -8.28 -12.22
CA PHE A 4 -18.39 -6.85 -12.32
C PHE A 4 -19.53 -5.98 -11.77
N LEU A 5 -20.76 -6.17 -12.26
CA LEU A 5 -21.92 -5.39 -11.80
C LEU A 5 -22.16 -5.64 -10.31
N ALA A 6 -22.11 -6.90 -9.86
CA ALA A 6 -22.26 -7.23 -8.45
C ALA A 6 -21.23 -6.50 -7.56
N ASN A 7 -19.98 -6.36 -7.99
CA ASN A 7 -18.94 -5.69 -7.21
C ASN A 7 -19.26 -4.21 -6.99
N TRP A 8 -19.65 -3.51 -8.05
CA TRP A 8 -20.10 -2.12 -7.97
C TRP A 8 -21.34 -1.98 -7.07
N ILE A 9 -22.31 -2.86 -7.28
CA ILE A 9 -23.60 -2.78 -6.59
C ILE A 9 -23.45 -3.05 -5.09
N ILE A 10 -22.66 -4.04 -4.68
CA ILE A 10 -22.48 -4.35 -3.26
C ILE A 10 -21.73 -3.22 -2.55
N ALA A 11 -20.72 -2.62 -3.20
CA ALA A 11 -20.06 -1.42 -2.69
C ALA A 11 -21.02 -0.22 -2.57
N SER A 12 -22.06 -0.18 -3.40
CA SER A 12 -23.11 0.86 -3.35
C SER A 12 -24.23 0.58 -2.35
N ALA A 13 -24.54 -0.69 -2.09
CA ALA A 13 -25.48 -1.10 -1.04
C ALA A 13 -24.92 -0.85 0.38
N GLY A 14 -23.59 -0.89 0.53
CA GLY A 14 -22.91 -0.63 1.79
C GLY A 14 -22.84 -1.82 2.75
N ASP A 15 -22.27 -1.58 3.92
CA ASP A 15 -21.97 -2.56 4.98
C ASP A 15 -23.21 -3.26 5.56
N LYS A 16 -24.36 -2.59 5.52
CA LYS A 16 -25.67 -3.10 5.97
C LYS A 16 -26.26 -4.20 5.07
N TYR A 17 -25.64 -4.51 3.93
CA TYR A 17 -26.08 -5.60 3.08
C TYR A 17 -25.88 -6.96 3.76
N LEU A 18 -26.96 -7.75 3.90
CA LEU A 18 -26.94 -9.03 4.64
C LEU A 18 -25.95 -10.06 4.10
N TYR A 19 -25.63 -10.01 2.81
CA TYR A 19 -24.64 -10.91 2.21
C TYR A 19 -23.26 -10.27 2.07
N ALA A 20 -23.04 -9.09 2.66
CA ALA A 20 -21.74 -8.44 2.65
C ALA A 20 -20.65 -9.29 3.35
N ASP A 21 -21.03 -10.17 4.28
CA ASP A 21 -20.09 -11.10 4.92
C ASP A 21 -19.61 -12.22 3.99
N LYS A 22 -20.31 -12.48 2.88
CA LYS A 22 -19.93 -13.47 1.86
C LYS A 22 -19.33 -12.82 0.62
N LEU A 23 -18.80 -11.60 0.75
CA LEU A 23 -18.36 -10.76 -0.36
C LEU A 23 -17.31 -11.40 -1.28
N ILE A 24 -16.37 -12.18 -0.72
CA ILE A 24 -15.33 -12.86 -1.50
C ILE A 24 -15.84 -14.21 -2.04
N ASP A 25 -16.66 -14.91 -1.26
CA ASP A 25 -17.11 -16.27 -1.56
C ASP A 25 -18.37 -16.33 -2.43
N ILE A 26 -18.67 -15.24 -3.16
CA ILE A 26 -19.83 -15.19 -4.04
C ILE A 26 -19.63 -16.16 -5.19
N ASN A 27 -20.40 -17.25 -5.19
CA ASN A 27 -20.45 -18.17 -6.31
C ASN A 27 -21.35 -17.60 -7.42
N TYR A 28 -20.74 -16.95 -8.41
CA TYR A 28 -21.44 -16.40 -9.57
C TYR A 28 -22.06 -17.45 -10.50
N GLN A 29 -21.82 -18.75 -10.26
CA GLN A 29 -22.45 -19.86 -10.98
C GLN A 29 -23.70 -20.40 -10.27
N GLU A 30 -23.99 -19.97 -9.03
CA GLU A 30 -25.20 -20.36 -8.33
C GLU A 30 -26.45 -19.76 -8.99
N LYS A 31 -27.43 -20.61 -9.32
CA LYS A 31 -28.74 -20.19 -9.86
C LYS A 31 -29.51 -19.28 -8.89
N ASN A 32 -29.17 -19.32 -7.60
CA ASN A 32 -29.76 -18.51 -6.54
C ASN A 32 -28.91 -17.27 -6.19
N PHE A 33 -28.00 -16.85 -7.07
CA PHE A 33 -27.30 -15.57 -6.89
C PHE A 33 -28.29 -14.41 -6.95
N PHE A 34 -28.65 -13.90 -5.77
CA PHE A 34 -29.53 -12.74 -5.64
C PHE A 34 -28.70 -11.47 -5.63
N LEU A 35 -28.79 -10.71 -6.73
CA LEU A 35 -28.37 -9.31 -6.74
C LEU A 35 -29.07 -8.56 -5.59
N PRO A 36 -28.40 -7.62 -4.93
CA PRO A 36 -28.84 -6.95 -3.70
C PRO A 36 -30.01 -5.97 -3.91
N TRP A 37 -30.94 -6.25 -4.82
CA TRP A 37 -32.04 -5.36 -5.21
C TRP A 37 -32.83 -4.82 -4.02
N LYS A 38 -33.07 -5.63 -2.97
CA LYS A 38 -33.77 -5.21 -1.75
C LYS A 38 -32.97 -4.24 -0.86
N TYR A 39 -31.65 -4.14 -1.02
CA TYR A 39 -30.80 -3.18 -0.30
C TYR A 39 -30.48 -1.94 -1.12
N LEU A 40 -30.83 -1.99 -2.41
CA LEU A 40 -30.97 -0.83 -3.26
C LEU A 40 -32.35 -0.19 -3.10
N GLU A 41 -33.18 -0.58 -2.13
CA GLU A 41 -34.50 0.01 -1.91
C GLU A 41 -34.43 1.54 -1.74
N LYS A 42 -33.36 2.06 -1.11
CA LYS A 42 -33.06 3.51 -1.08
C LYS A 42 -32.81 4.14 -2.45
N PHE A 43 -32.27 3.38 -3.40
CA PHE A 43 -32.18 3.77 -4.80
C PHE A 43 -33.49 3.48 -5.53
N MET A 44 -34.30 2.48 -5.18
CA MET A 44 -35.51 2.13 -5.94
C MET A 44 -36.72 3.02 -5.66
N ASN A 45 -36.60 4.02 -4.78
CA ASN A 45 -37.64 4.98 -4.45
C ASN A 45 -37.50 6.25 -5.32
N GLY A 46 -38.52 6.61 -6.11
CA GLY A 46 -38.56 7.86 -6.89
C GLY A 46 -37.39 8.03 -7.87
N ASP A 47 -36.72 9.18 -7.83
CA ASP A 47 -35.60 9.55 -8.73
C ASP A 47 -34.32 8.70 -8.54
N GLY A 48 -34.21 7.95 -7.45
CA GLY A 48 -33.03 7.13 -7.18
C GLY A 48 -32.83 6.01 -8.20
N ALA A 49 -33.92 5.47 -8.77
CA ALA A 49 -33.86 4.26 -9.59
C ALA A 49 -33.33 4.61 -10.97
N LYS A 50 -33.79 5.77 -11.47
CA LYS A 50 -33.29 6.42 -12.66
C LYS A 50 -31.81 6.75 -12.51
N LYS A 51 -31.41 7.43 -11.43
CA LYS A 51 -30.00 7.77 -11.17
C LYS A 51 -29.11 6.53 -11.14
N TYR A 52 -29.56 5.47 -10.49
CA TYR A 52 -28.84 4.20 -10.43
C TYR A 52 -28.68 3.54 -11.82
N LEU A 53 -29.75 3.48 -12.61
CA LEU A 53 -29.68 2.93 -13.97
C LEU A 53 -28.80 3.78 -14.89
N GLU A 54 -28.82 5.10 -14.73
CA GLU A 54 -27.93 6.03 -15.44
C GLU A 54 -26.46 5.79 -15.08
N GLU A 55 -26.14 5.64 -13.78
CA GLU A 55 -24.79 5.31 -13.32
C GLU A 55 -24.31 3.96 -13.90
N MET A 56 -25.17 2.94 -13.88
CA MET A 56 -24.85 1.61 -14.41
C MET A 56 -24.67 1.63 -15.94
N ALA A 57 -25.53 2.34 -16.67
CA ALA A 57 -25.42 2.51 -18.11
C ALA A 57 -24.14 3.27 -18.48
N SER A 58 -23.82 4.33 -17.73
CA SER A 58 -22.58 5.10 -17.90
C SER A 58 -21.34 4.22 -17.73
N LEU A 59 -21.29 3.42 -16.66
CA LEU A 59 -20.19 2.48 -16.42
C LEU A 59 -20.05 1.44 -17.54
N LEU A 60 -21.16 0.87 -18.01
CA LEU A 60 -21.13 -0.10 -19.10
C LEU A 60 -20.65 0.53 -20.42
N ASN A 61 -21.09 1.74 -20.73
CA ASN A 61 -20.64 2.49 -21.90
C ASN A 61 -19.15 2.80 -21.80
N LYS A 62 -18.66 3.19 -20.62
CA LYS A 62 -17.25 3.45 -20.35
C LYS A 62 -16.38 2.21 -20.54
N LEU A 63 -16.81 1.06 -20.03
CA LEU A 63 -16.11 -0.20 -20.28
C LEU A 63 -16.08 -0.57 -21.77
N TYR A 64 -17.20 -0.37 -22.47
CA TYR A 64 -17.28 -0.66 -23.90
C TYR A 64 -16.39 0.29 -24.73
N HIS A 65 -16.34 1.57 -24.36
CA HIS A 65 -15.45 2.55 -24.96
C HIS A 65 -14.00 2.08 -24.83
N ASN A 66 -13.60 1.68 -23.63
CA ASN A 66 -12.25 1.23 -23.28
C ASN A 66 -11.97 -0.25 -23.58
N ARG A 67 -12.84 -0.96 -24.33
CA ARG A 67 -12.77 -2.43 -24.53
C ARG A 67 -11.45 -3.01 -25.06
N LYS A 68 -10.57 -2.15 -25.60
CA LYS A 68 -9.23 -2.52 -26.10
C LYS A 68 -8.11 -2.28 -25.08
N SER A 69 -8.38 -1.53 -24.01
CA SER A 69 -7.42 -1.27 -22.95
C SER A 69 -7.20 -2.52 -22.10
N ASN A 70 -5.95 -2.77 -21.72
CA ASN A 70 -5.58 -3.93 -20.91
C ASN A 70 -6.25 -3.92 -19.52
N HIS A 71 -6.61 -2.74 -19.02
CA HIS A 71 -7.29 -2.56 -17.72
C HIS A 71 -8.66 -3.24 -17.67
N ILE A 72 -9.34 -3.42 -18.81
CA ILE A 72 -10.66 -4.05 -18.85
C ILE A 72 -10.62 -5.48 -18.34
N VAL A 73 -9.56 -6.23 -18.63
CA VAL A 73 -9.39 -7.62 -18.16
C VAL A 73 -9.42 -7.66 -16.64
N GLN A 74 -8.69 -6.76 -15.99
CA GLN A 74 -8.65 -6.66 -14.53
C GLN A 74 -9.99 -6.20 -13.94
N LEU A 75 -10.66 -5.25 -14.59
CA LEU A 75 -11.94 -4.69 -14.11
C LEU A 75 -13.09 -5.70 -14.17
N ILE A 76 -13.07 -6.64 -15.12
CA ILE A 76 -14.13 -7.65 -15.27
C ILE A 76 -13.79 -8.98 -14.59
N ALA A 77 -12.56 -9.15 -14.09
CA ALA A 77 -12.13 -10.34 -13.37
C ALA A 77 -12.92 -10.51 -12.06
N ILE A 78 -13.09 -11.76 -11.62
CA ILE A 78 -13.70 -12.05 -10.32
C ILE A 78 -12.63 -11.77 -9.25
N PRO A 79 -12.83 -10.81 -8.33
CA PRO A 79 -11.86 -10.54 -7.29
C PRO A 79 -11.86 -11.69 -6.27
N THR A 80 -10.67 -12.11 -5.89
CA THR A 80 -10.41 -13.17 -4.92
C THR A 80 -10.06 -12.63 -3.53
N THR A 81 -9.77 -11.33 -3.43
CA THR A 81 -9.44 -10.66 -2.17
C THR A 81 -10.22 -9.34 -1.99
N TYR A 82 -10.30 -8.84 -0.75
CA TYR A 82 -10.89 -7.53 -0.47
C TYR A 82 -10.10 -6.39 -1.14
N ALA A 83 -8.76 -6.51 -1.21
CA ALA A 83 -7.90 -5.52 -1.86
C ALA A 83 -8.17 -5.44 -3.37
N GLU A 84 -8.27 -6.58 -4.06
CA GLU A 84 -8.63 -6.62 -5.49
C GLU A 84 -10.00 -6.00 -5.76
N ARG A 85 -10.98 -6.31 -4.90
CA ARG A 85 -12.32 -5.74 -4.98
C ARG A 85 -12.31 -4.22 -4.76
N ALA A 86 -11.54 -3.72 -3.80
CA ALA A 86 -11.36 -2.29 -3.55
C ALA A 86 -10.71 -1.59 -4.75
N LEU A 87 -9.64 -2.17 -5.30
CA LEU A 87 -8.96 -1.68 -6.49
C LEU A 87 -9.94 -1.55 -7.66
N GLN A 88 -10.67 -2.63 -8.00
CA GLN A 88 -11.67 -2.60 -9.06
C GLN A 88 -12.71 -1.49 -8.84
N PHE A 89 -13.26 -1.37 -7.63
CA PHE A 89 -14.22 -0.32 -7.33
C PHE A 89 -13.63 1.10 -7.51
N GLY A 90 -12.40 1.31 -7.02
CA GLY A 90 -11.72 2.59 -7.14
C GLY A 90 -11.48 2.98 -8.60
N LEU A 91 -10.97 2.07 -9.41
CA LEU A 91 -10.76 2.31 -10.85
C LEU A 91 -12.05 2.65 -11.59
N LEU A 92 -13.16 1.99 -11.25
CA LEU A 92 -14.48 2.30 -11.82
C LEU A 92 -15.05 3.65 -11.39
N SER A 93 -14.58 4.17 -10.25
CA SER A 93 -14.97 5.48 -9.74
C SER A 93 -14.23 6.63 -10.44
N PHE A 94 -13.37 6.33 -11.43
CA PHE A 94 -12.72 7.35 -12.25
C PHE A 94 -13.76 8.18 -13.03
N GLY A 95 -13.61 9.49 -13.01
CA GLY A 95 -14.53 10.45 -13.63
C GLY A 95 -14.32 10.63 -15.13
N GLY A 96 -13.10 10.52 -15.63
CA GLY A 96 -12.78 10.73 -17.06
C GLY A 96 -13.08 9.50 -17.93
N ASP A 97 -13.21 9.64 -19.25
CA ASP A 97 -13.73 8.56 -20.10
C ASP A 97 -12.69 7.56 -20.63
N ASP A 98 -11.41 7.92 -20.60
CA ASP A 98 -10.32 7.15 -21.22
C ASP A 98 -9.39 6.53 -20.17
N TYR A 99 -9.29 5.21 -20.16
CA TYR A 99 -8.41 4.44 -19.28
C TYR A 99 -6.96 4.34 -19.76
N ASP A 100 -6.64 4.87 -20.95
CA ASP A 100 -5.26 5.01 -21.43
C ASP A 100 -4.74 6.45 -21.25
N SER A 101 -5.51 7.31 -20.57
CA SER A 101 -5.16 8.70 -20.28
C SER A 101 -4.11 8.84 -19.16
N LYS A 102 -3.41 9.97 -19.15
CA LYS A 102 -2.44 10.29 -18.08
C LYS A 102 -3.16 10.45 -16.74
N GLU A 103 -4.31 11.09 -16.76
CA GLU A 103 -5.18 11.30 -15.61
C GLU A 103 -5.58 9.96 -14.98
N PHE A 104 -5.94 8.97 -15.80
CA PHE A 104 -6.24 7.62 -15.31
C PHE A 104 -5.01 6.93 -14.73
N THR A 105 -3.83 7.08 -15.35
CA THR A 105 -2.58 6.50 -14.83
C THR A 105 -2.28 7.01 -13.40
N GLU A 106 -2.51 8.29 -13.14
CA GLU A 106 -2.32 8.87 -11.79
C GLU A 106 -3.39 8.39 -10.80
N TRP A 107 -4.64 8.28 -11.25
CA TRP A 107 -5.75 7.72 -10.47
C TRP A 107 -5.50 6.26 -10.09
N GLU A 108 -5.10 5.45 -11.06
CA GLU A 108 -4.79 4.03 -10.87
C GLU A 108 -3.68 3.85 -9.83
N ARG A 109 -2.57 4.60 -9.96
CA ARG A 109 -1.47 4.54 -9.00
C ARG A 109 -1.95 4.80 -7.57
N PHE A 110 -2.71 5.88 -7.37
CA PHE A 110 -3.26 6.23 -6.05
C PHE A 110 -4.19 5.13 -5.52
N VAL A 111 -5.16 4.70 -6.33
CA VAL A 111 -6.14 3.67 -5.94
C VAL A 111 -5.45 2.35 -5.59
N HIS A 112 -4.48 1.92 -6.41
CA HIS A 112 -3.69 0.72 -6.17
C HIS A 112 -2.96 0.79 -4.84
N ASN A 113 -2.17 1.85 -4.62
CA ASN A 113 -1.39 2.02 -3.40
C ASN A 113 -2.30 2.07 -2.16
N TYR A 114 -3.41 2.80 -2.25
CA TYR A 114 -4.34 2.92 -1.13
C TYR A 114 -5.06 1.60 -0.84
N ALA A 115 -5.53 0.88 -1.86
CA ALA A 115 -6.23 -0.39 -1.69
C ALA A 115 -5.32 -1.48 -1.11
N VAL A 116 -4.14 -1.70 -1.72
CA VAL A 116 -3.22 -2.77 -1.32
C VAL A 116 -2.69 -2.59 0.10
N ASN A 117 -2.51 -1.34 0.55
CA ASN A 117 -1.91 -1.05 1.85
C ASN A 117 -2.93 -0.81 2.97
N THR A 118 -4.23 -0.74 2.68
CA THR A 118 -5.25 -0.45 3.71
C THR A 118 -6.41 -1.43 3.76
N VAL A 119 -6.64 -2.24 2.72
CA VAL A 119 -7.79 -3.13 2.63
C VAL A 119 -7.37 -4.59 2.79
N ASN A 120 -7.80 -5.22 3.89
CA ASN A 120 -7.54 -6.63 4.16
C ASN A 120 -8.79 -7.43 4.59
N ASN A 121 -9.89 -6.75 4.87
CA ASN A 121 -11.12 -7.35 5.38
C ASN A 121 -12.36 -6.52 4.97
N LYS A 122 -13.54 -6.97 5.36
CA LYS A 122 -14.83 -6.32 5.06
C LYS A 122 -14.89 -4.88 5.58
N GLU A 123 -14.45 -4.65 6.82
CA GLU A 123 -14.52 -3.33 7.47
C GLU A 123 -13.65 -2.31 6.75
N SER A 124 -12.37 -2.65 6.54
CA SER A 124 -11.42 -1.82 5.80
C SER A 124 -11.85 -1.58 4.35
N PHE A 125 -12.47 -2.59 3.70
CA PHE A 125 -13.07 -2.43 2.39
C PHE A 125 -14.13 -1.33 2.38
N PHE A 126 -15.14 -1.38 3.24
CA PHE A 126 -16.18 -0.33 3.24
C PHE A 126 -15.66 1.03 3.70
N ALA A 127 -14.66 1.09 4.58
CA ALA A 127 -13.98 2.34 4.92
C ALA A 127 -13.31 2.97 3.69
N PHE A 128 -12.61 2.16 2.89
CA PHE A 128 -12.01 2.56 1.61
C PHE A 128 -13.08 3.06 0.62
N ILE A 129 -14.16 2.30 0.41
CA ILE A 129 -15.26 2.69 -0.51
C ILE A 129 -15.82 4.06 -0.14
N ASN A 130 -16.08 4.28 1.16
CA ASN A 130 -16.61 5.54 1.65
C ASN A 130 -15.66 6.71 1.39
N ARG A 131 -14.35 6.51 1.57
CA ARG A 131 -13.34 7.54 1.28
C ARG A 131 -13.24 7.82 -0.22
N ILE A 132 -13.16 6.81 -1.08
CA ILE A 132 -13.15 7.00 -2.55
C ILE A 132 -14.36 7.82 -2.99
N LYS A 133 -15.56 7.44 -2.57
CA LYS A 133 -16.80 8.13 -2.99
C LYS A 133 -16.88 9.58 -2.50
N LYS A 134 -16.52 9.83 -1.24
CA LYS A 134 -16.73 11.15 -0.59
C LYS A 134 -15.61 12.13 -0.86
N ASP A 135 -14.37 11.64 -0.87
CA ASP A 135 -13.19 12.51 -0.81
C ASP A 135 -12.46 12.57 -2.17
N PHE A 136 -12.43 11.48 -2.95
CA PHE A 136 -11.45 11.35 -4.03
C PHE A 136 -12.02 11.24 -5.45
N ALA A 137 -13.14 10.52 -5.65
CA ALA A 137 -13.66 10.20 -6.98
C ALA A 137 -14.01 11.46 -7.80
N TYR A 138 -14.54 12.50 -7.14
CA TYR A 138 -14.84 13.79 -7.79
C TYR A 138 -13.60 14.48 -8.36
N HIS A 139 -12.43 14.25 -7.77
CA HIS A 139 -11.15 14.82 -8.19
C HIS A 139 -10.31 13.83 -9.01
N SER A 140 -10.87 12.70 -9.43
CA SER A 140 -10.10 11.59 -10.00
C SER A 140 -9.37 11.94 -11.30
N THR A 141 -9.85 12.91 -12.09
CA THR A 141 -9.15 13.40 -13.29
C THR A 141 -8.00 14.37 -13.00
N ASP A 142 -7.84 14.81 -11.75
CA ASP A 142 -6.75 15.68 -11.29
C ASP A 142 -6.35 15.30 -9.85
N ILE A 143 -6.18 13.99 -9.63
CA ILE A 143 -6.03 13.45 -8.29
C ILE A 143 -4.74 13.93 -7.62
N LEU A 144 -3.66 14.12 -8.39
CA LEU A 144 -2.39 14.61 -7.86
C LEU A 144 -2.52 15.98 -7.22
N SER A 145 -3.08 16.95 -7.95
CA SER A 145 -3.25 18.32 -7.43
C SER A 145 -4.18 18.34 -6.22
N HIS A 146 -5.21 17.48 -6.22
CA HIS A 146 -6.09 17.34 -5.07
C HIS A 146 -5.35 16.82 -3.83
N LEU A 147 -4.60 15.72 -3.95
CA LEU A 147 -3.84 15.11 -2.86
C LEU A 147 -2.74 16.04 -2.33
N ASP A 148 -2.02 16.74 -3.21
CA ASP A 148 -1.05 17.79 -2.83
C ASP A 148 -1.73 18.88 -1.98
N SER A 149 -2.91 19.35 -2.43
CA SER A 149 -3.67 20.34 -1.66
C SER A 149 -4.10 19.85 -0.27
N LEU A 150 -4.23 18.52 -0.08
CA LEU A 150 -4.58 17.93 1.21
C LEU A 150 -3.38 17.79 2.15
N TYR A 151 -2.15 17.72 1.63
CA TYR A 151 -0.94 17.56 2.46
C TYR A 151 -0.86 18.62 3.56
N ASN A 152 -1.09 19.88 3.20
CA ASN A 152 -1.07 21.00 4.16
C ASN A 152 -2.40 21.17 4.92
N LYS A 153 -3.54 20.68 4.38
CA LYS A 153 -4.88 20.87 4.98
C LYS A 153 -5.27 19.79 5.97
N ARG A 154 -4.73 18.58 5.82
CA ARG A 154 -5.04 17.40 6.65
C ARG A 154 -3.80 16.92 7.41
N VAL A 155 -3.17 17.83 8.15
CA VAL A 155 -1.96 17.56 8.96
C VAL A 155 -2.17 16.42 9.97
N ASN A 156 -3.43 16.17 10.39
CA ASN A 156 -3.79 15.11 11.35
C ASN A 156 -4.50 13.90 10.69
N GLU A 157 -4.17 13.56 9.43
CA GLU A 157 -4.70 12.35 8.79
C GLU A 157 -4.25 11.10 9.55
N LEU A 158 -5.21 10.42 10.21
CA LEU A 158 -4.96 9.22 11.02
C LEU A 158 -4.59 8.01 10.16
N ASN A 159 -4.99 8.01 8.89
CA ASN A 159 -4.61 6.96 7.97
C ASN A 159 -3.18 7.22 7.43
N ASN A 160 -2.22 6.48 7.96
CA ASN A 160 -0.81 6.61 7.60
C ASN A 160 -0.53 6.45 6.10
N GLN A 161 -1.30 5.60 5.39
CA GLN A 161 -1.15 5.45 3.94
C GLN A 161 -1.64 6.71 3.21
N LEU A 162 -2.79 7.27 3.59
CA LEU A 162 -3.28 8.52 2.97
C LEU A 162 -2.34 9.70 3.25
N SER A 163 -1.82 9.80 4.48
CA SER A 163 -0.82 10.80 4.83
C SER A 163 0.43 10.68 3.94
N GLU A 164 0.88 9.45 3.67
CA GLU A 164 1.95 9.19 2.70
C GLU A 164 1.56 9.57 1.27
N GLU A 165 0.36 9.22 0.79
CA GLU A 165 -0.11 9.61 -0.55
C GLU A 165 -0.18 11.13 -0.74
N TYR A 166 -0.60 11.88 0.28
CA TYR A 166 -0.62 13.35 0.23
C TYR A 166 0.80 13.91 0.09
N PHE A 167 1.75 13.40 0.89
CA PHE A 167 3.14 13.81 0.81
C PHE A 167 3.78 13.43 -0.54
N LYS A 168 3.55 12.21 -1.02
CA LYS A 168 4.05 11.77 -2.34
C LYS A 168 3.48 12.65 -3.44
N ALA A 169 2.19 13.00 -3.41
CA ALA A 169 1.60 13.91 -4.39
C ALA A 169 2.29 15.29 -4.39
N TYR A 170 2.55 15.87 -3.20
CA TYR A 170 3.34 17.09 -3.07
C TYR A 170 4.70 16.98 -3.77
N VAL A 171 5.47 15.91 -3.51
CA VAL A 171 6.78 15.72 -4.15
C VAL A 171 6.65 15.49 -5.67
N LEU A 172 5.66 14.70 -6.10
CA LEU A 172 5.42 14.40 -7.51
C LEU A 172 5.10 15.66 -8.33
N VAL A 173 4.42 16.64 -7.72
CA VAL A 173 4.05 17.92 -8.32
C VAL A 173 5.23 18.92 -8.30
N THR A 174 5.99 18.95 -7.20
CA THR A 174 7.00 20.00 -6.96
C THR A 174 8.42 19.63 -7.40
N ASN A 175 8.75 18.34 -7.52
CA ASN A 175 10.10 17.88 -7.78
C ASN A 175 10.16 16.79 -8.87
N THR A 176 10.46 17.18 -10.10
CA THR A 176 10.49 16.28 -11.26
C THR A 176 11.53 15.16 -11.14
N ASP A 177 12.70 15.44 -10.57
CA ASP A 177 13.78 14.44 -10.45
C ASP A 177 13.43 13.35 -9.43
N LEU A 178 12.92 13.76 -8.27
CA LEU A 178 12.45 12.82 -7.24
C LEU A 178 11.18 12.09 -7.68
N SER A 179 10.32 12.73 -8.47
CA SER A 179 9.08 12.13 -8.96
C SER A 179 9.33 10.81 -9.70
N ARG A 180 10.36 10.77 -10.55
CA ARG A 180 10.76 9.53 -11.26
C ARG A 180 11.25 8.44 -10.30
N LEU A 181 11.97 8.81 -9.24
CA LEU A 181 12.48 7.84 -8.26
C LEU A 181 11.35 7.29 -7.38
N ILE A 182 10.40 8.14 -6.97
CA ILE A 182 9.23 7.73 -6.20
C ILE A 182 8.44 6.68 -6.98
N ARG A 183 8.11 6.94 -8.25
CA ARG A 183 7.36 6.00 -9.09
C ARG A 183 8.04 4.64 -9.20
N LYS A 184 9.36 4.64 -9.45
CA LYS A 184 10.15 3.40 -9.49
C LYS A 184 10.15 2.65 -8.15
N ALA A 185 10.23 3.39 -7.04
CA ALA A 185 10.19 2.77 -5.72
C ALA A 185 8.81 2.19 -5.39
N GLU A 186 7.72 2.84 -5.82
CA GLU A 186 6.34 2.34 -5.64
C GLU A 186 6.13 1.00 -6.35
N GLU A 187 6.74 0.79 -7.51
CA GLU A 187 6.69 -0.45 -8.29
C GLU A 187 7.50 -1.60 -7.67
N HIS A 188 8.38 -1.32 -6.70
CA HIS A 188 9.24 -2.35 -6.13
C HIS A 188 8.44 -3.40 -5.34
N PRO A 189 8.65 -4.72 -5.56
CA PRO A 189 7.81 -5.79 -4.97
C PRO A 189 7.77 -5.82 -3.42
N MET A 190 8.82 -5.27 -2.79
CA MET A 190 8.92 -5.16 -1.32
C MET A 190 8.16 -3.96 -0.75
N LEU A 191 7.86 -2.95 -1.56
CA LEU A 191 7.25 -1.70 -1.12
C LEU A 191 5.78 -1.62 -1.53
N ASN A 192 5.41 -2.09 -2.73
CA ASN A 192 4.03 -2.11 -3.23
C ASN A 192 3.30 -0.78 -2.99
N GLY A 193 3.92 0.33 -3.42
CA GLY A 193 3.37 1.67 -3.23
C GLY A 193 3.61 2.31 -1.87
N ARG A 194 4.05 1.56 -0.85
CA ARG A 194 4.30 2.08 0.50
C ARG A 194 5.77 2.44 0.69
N LEU A 195 6.06 3.73 0.68
CA LEU A 195 7.38 4.33 0.79
C LEU A 195 7.68 4.92 2.17
N ARG A 196 6.74 4.87 3.13
CA ARG A 196 6.93 5.41 4.49
C ARG A 196 8.27 5.03 5.15
N PRO A 197 8.78 3.79 5.07
CA PRO A 197 10.08 3.44 5.66
C PRO A 197 11.27 4.22 5.07
N LEU A 198 11.12 4.74 3.84
CA LEU A 198 12.13 5.47 3.10
C LEU A 198 11.94 7.00 3.23
N LEU A 199 10.72 7.44 3.49
CA LEU A 199 10.34 8.86 3.50
C LEU A 199 10.17 9.44 4.90
N ILE A 200 9.94 8.65 5.94
CA ILE A 200 9.74 9.18 7.29
C ILE A 200 11.07 9.48 7.98
N ASN A 201 11.16 10.61 8.67
CA ASN A 201 12.27 11.05 9.51
C ASN A 201 11.72 11.48 10.87
N GLY A 202 11.93 10.66 11.90
CA GLY A 202 11.20 10.81 13.17
C GLY A 202 9.70 10.60 12.94
N GLU A 203 8.91 11.65 13.13
CA GLU A 203 7.45 11.63 12.98
C GLU A 203 6.96 12.32 11.69
N GLN A 204 7.86 12.92 10.91
CA GLN A 204 7.52 13.71 9.73
C GLN A 204 8.04 13.07 8.44
N PHE A 205 7.40 13.38 7.31
CA PHE A 205 7.92 13.00 6.00
C PHE A 205 9.02 13.97 5.55
N ASP A 206 10.06 13.43 4.91
CA ASP A 206 11.27 14.15 4.49
C ASP A 206 11.89 13.45 3.26
N GLU A 207 11.81 14.13 2.12
CA GLU A 207 12.29 13.69 0.81
C GLU A 207 13.77 14.00 0.56
N THR A 208 14.41 14.82 1.39
CA THR A 208 15.75 15.40 1.15
C THR A 208 16.80 14.33 0.80
N ASN A 209 16.74 13.19 1.50
CA ASN A 209 17.71 12.11 1.34
C ASN A 209 17.15 10.90 0.58
N PHE A 210 15.96 11.01 -0.02
CA PHE A 210 15.27 9.89 -0.64
C PHE A 210 16.08 9.24 -1.75
N ALA A 211 16.76 10.03 -2.59
CA ALA A 211 17.59 9.50 -3.68
C ALA A 211 18.73 8.61 -3.16
N THR A 212 19.40 9.02 -2.08
CA THR A 212 20.45 8.24 -1.43
C THR A 212 19.89 6.97 -0.79
N ILE A 213 18.78 7.11 -0.04
CA ILE A 213 18.09 5.99 0.59
C ILE A 213 17.67 4.97 -0.46
N TRP A 214 17.10 5.40 -1.58
CA TRP A 214 16.64 4.53 -2.65
C TRP A 214 17.79 3.80 -3.36
N LYS A 215 18.89 4.50 -3.65
CA LYS A 215 20.11 3.87 -4.20
C LYS A 215 20.63 2.78 -3.27
N ASN A 216 20.68 3.05 -1.96
CA ASN A 216 21.14 2.08 -0.97
C ASN A 216 20.12 0.95 -0.76
N PHE A 217 18.83 1.23 -0.87
CA PHE A 217 17.76 0.22 -0.85
C PHE A 217 18.01 -0.82 -1.96
N LEU A 218 18.23 -0.39 -3.19
CA LEU A 218 18.54 -1.29 -4.31
C LEU A 218 19.87 -2.03 -4.12
N LYS A 219 20.91 -1.37 -3.60
CA LYS A 219 22.21 -2.01 -3.29
C LYS A 219 22.04 -3.19 -2.31
N TRP A 220 21.25 -2.99 -1.26
CA TRP A 220 21.10 -3.96 -0.19
C TRP A 220 20.05 -5.02 -0.51
N PHE A 221 18.93 -4.66 -1.11
CA PHE A 221 17.79 -5.55 -1.30
C PHE A 221 17.61 -6.04 -2.76
N GLY A 222 18.29 -5.42 -3.72
CA GLY A 222 18.15 -5.74 -5.15
C GLY A 222 16.86 -5.18 -5.75
N ASP A 223 16.60 -5.51 -7.01
CA ASP A 223 15.36 -5.09 -7.72
C ASP A 223 14.16 -5.99 -7.40
N ASP A 224 14.39 -7.16 -6.80
CA ASP A 224 13.39 -8.18 -6.49
C ASP A 224 13.22 -8.45 -4.97
N GLY A 225 14.05 -7.83 -4.14
CA GLY A 225 14.07 -8.05 -2.69
C GLY A 225 14.89 -9.27 -2.22
N ASN A 226 15.54 -10.01 -3.12
CA ASN A 226 16.25 -11.25 -2.78
C ASN A 226 17.76 -11.06 -2.54
N ALA A 227 18.29 -9.84 -2.60
CA ALA A 227 19.74 -9.65 -2.54
C ALA A 227 20.38 -9.94 -1.15
N LEU A 228 19.57 -10.15 -0.10
CA LEU A 228 20.02 -10.61 1.23
C LEU A 228 19.71 -12.09 1.50
N LEU A 229 19.19 -12.83 0.51
CA LEU A 229 18.94 -14.25 0.65
C LEU A 229 20.28 -14.98 0.83
N PHE A 230 20.39 -15.73 1.92
CA PHE A 230 21.56 -16.56 2.16
C PHE A 230 21.55 -17.77 1.23
N LYS A 231 22.70 -18.06 0.62
CA LYS A 231 22.92 -19.26 -0.18
C LYS A 231 23.95 -20.12 0.53
N GLU A 232 23.62 -21.38 0.74
CA GLU A 232 24.51 -22.31 1.42
C GLU A 232 25.82 -22.46 0.63
N GLY A 233 26.96 -22.32 1.32
CA GLY A 233 28.29 -22.35 0.71
C GLY A 233 28.74 -21.05 0.02
N ASP A 234 27.95 -19.97 0.07
CA ASP A 234 28.29 -18.67 -0.52
C ASP A 234 28.70 -17.67 0.56
N GLU A 235 30.02 -17.50 0.73
CA GLU A 235 30.63 -16.58 1.70
C GLU A 235 30.25 -15.11 1.45
N GLU A 236 30.05 -14.71 0.19
CA GLU A 236 29.66 -13.34 -0.16
C GLU A 236 28.22 -13.06 0.30
N SER A 237 27.31 -14.00 0.04
CA SER A 237 25.91 -13.89 0.51
C SER A 237 25.84 -13.83 2.04
N LEU A 238 26.65 -14.65 2.73
CA LEU A 238 26.73 -14.66 4.19
C LEU A 238 27.27 -13.32 4.71
N SER A 239 28.36 -12.83 4.13
CA SER A 239 29.00 -11.57 4.51
C SER A 239 28.06 -10.37 4.32
N LYS A 240 27.36 -10.30 3.17
CA LYS A 240 26.40 -9.24 2.87
C LYS A 240 25.22 -9.24 3.84
N ARG A 241 24.60 -10.41 4.05
CA ARG A 241 23.49 -10.59 5.00
C ARG A 241 23.92 -10.25 6.43
N SER A 242 25.07 -10.74 6.87
CA SER A 242 25.59 -10.51 8.22
C SER A 242 25.92 -9.04 8.47
N THR A 243 26.48 -8.35 7.47
CA THR A 243 26.76 -6.91 7.53
C THR A 243 25.46 -6.11 7.73
N PHE A 244 24.43 -6.40 6.93
CA PHE A 244 23.14 -5.74 7.07
C PHE A 244 22.48 -6.05 8.42
N ALA A 245 22.45 -7.32 8.80
CA ALA A 245 21.88 -7.76 10.06
C ALA A 245 22.54 -7.08 11.27
N ARG A 246 23.88 -6.99 11.30
CA ARG A 246 24.60 -6.30 12.37
C ARG A 246 24.25 -4.83 12.45
N ALA A 247 24.22 -4.12 11.32
CA ALA A 247 23.80 -2.73 11.28
C ALA A 247 22.37 -2.54 11.79
N PHE A 248 21.45 -3.40 11.38
CA PHE A 248 20.08 -3.40 11.85
C PHE A 248 20.01 -3.59 13.38
N ILE A 249 20.69 -4.60 13.93
CA ILE A 249 20.72 -4.87 15.38
C ILE A 249 21.37 -3.73 16.18
N LYS A 250 22.37 -3.04 15.62
CA LYS A 250 22.95 -1.84 16.26
C LYS A 250 21.92 -0.73 16.47
N GLN A 251 20.86 -0.68 15.68
CA GLN A 251 19.80 0.33 15.77
C GLN A 251 18.55 -0.13 16.55
N VAL A 252 18.48 -1.41 16.92
CA VAL A 252 17.42 -1.95 17.77
C VAL A 252 17.61 -1.45 19.20
N VAL A 253 16.62 -0.75 19.75
CA VAL A 253 16.69 -0.12 21.09
C VAL A 253 15.51 -0.48 21.99
N LYS A 254 14.53 -1.25 21.51
CA LYS A 254 13.38 -1.71 22.29
C LYS A 254 13.23 -3.22 22.19
N GLU A 255 12.77 -3.83 23.28
CA GLU A 255 12.55 -5.28 23.36
C GLU A 255 11.61 -5.81 22.27
N ASN A 256 10.50 -5.12 22.02
CA ASN A 256 9.53 -5.52 21.00
C ASN A 256 10.05 -5.44 19.55
N GLN A 257 11.24 -4.88 19.31
CA GLN A 257 11.91 -4.90 18.01
C GLN A 257 12.77 -6.16 17.82
N LEU A 258 13.04 -6.91 18.90
CA LEU A 258 13.90 -8.09 18.91
C LEU A 258 13.15 -9.35 19.38
N LEU A 259 12.48 -9.32 20.52
CA LEU A 259 11.94 -10.52 21.16
C LEU A 259 10.46 -10.78 20.83
N ASN A 260 9.91 -10.13 19.80
CA ASN A 260 8.53 -10.41 19.40
C ASN A 260 8.44 -11.74 18.63
N ASN A 261 7.59 -12.66 19.10
CA ASN A 261 7.45 -14.02 18.56
C ASN A 261 6.89 -14.10 17.12
N ASP A 262 6.54 -12.97 16.52
CA ASP A 262 5.86 -12.92 15.23
C ASP A 262 6.80 -13.16 14.05
N TRP A 263 8.13 -13.00 14.21
CA TRP A 263 9.08 -13.19 13.10
C TRP A 263 10.54 -13.39 13.52
N PRO A 264 11.33 -14.11 12.71
CA PRO A 264 12.76 -14.23 12.94
C PRO A 264 13.48 -12.88 12.70
N VAL A 265 14.11 -12.35 13.75
CA VAL A 265 14.79 -11.04 13.73
C VAL A 265 15.90 -10.95 12.68
N LEU A 266 16.68 -12.01 12.49
CA LEU A 266 17.79 -12.05 11.55
C LEU A 266 17.40 -12.55 10.16
N ASP A 267 16.11 -12.80 9.94
CA ASP A 267 15.63 -13.18 8.63
C ASP A 267 15.30 -11.96 7.77
N PHE A 268 16.02 -11.86 6.66
CA PHE A 268 15.90 -10.83 5.64
C PHE A 268 15.56 -11.45 4.28
N ALA A 269 15.07 -12.69 4.26
CA ALA A 269 14.40 -13.23 3.08
C ALA A 269 13.25 -12.30 2.66
N ALA A 270 12.97 -12.24 1.36
CA ALA A 270 12.06 -11.23 0.77
C ALA A 270 10.71 -11.12 1.49
N GLY A 271 10.05 -12.24 1.82
CA GLY A 271 8.78 -12.22 2.56
C GLY A 271 8.89 -11.59 3.95
N THR A 272 9.90 -11.98 4.73
CA THR A 272 10.14 -11.44 6.07
C THR A 272 10.58 -9.97 6.03
N LEU A 273 11.42 -9.61 5.06
CA LEU A 273 11.86 -8.23 4.83
C LEU A 273 10.68 -7.32 4.47
N LYS A 274 9.82 -7.76 3.55
CA LYS A 274 8.58 -7.06 3.19
C LYS A 274 7.70 -6.79 4.41
N ASN A 275 7.49 -7.80 5.24
CA ASN A 275 6.71 -7.64 6.48
C ASN A 275 7.37 -6.61 7.41
N LYS A 276 8.70 -6.66 7.62
CA LYS A 276 9.41 -5.67 8.46
C LYS A 276 9.26 -4.24 7.92
N LEU A 277 9.36 -4.04 6.61
CA LEU A 277 9.14 -2.73 5.98
C LEU A 277 7.71 -2.20 6.22
N GLN A 278 6.73 -3.05 6.52
CA GLN A 278 5.37 -2.63 6.83
C GLN A 278 5.15 -2.22 8.29
N HIS A 279 6.11 -2.41 9.20
CA HIS A 279 5.93 -2.08 10.62
C HIS A 279 6.65 -0.80 11.01
N GLU A 280 5.88 0.16 11.54
CA GLU A 280 6.39 1.50 11.88
C GLU A 280 7.54 1.48 12.88
N ARG A 281 7.56 0.48 13.79
CA ARG A 281 8.63 0.29 14.78
C ARG A 281 10.02 0.08 14.15
N PHE A 282 10.10 -0.23 12.86
CA PHE A 282 11.36 -0.43 12.14
C PHE A 282 11.69 0.73 11.20
N ASN A 283 10.82 1.72 11.03
CA ASN A 283 11.04 2.81 10.08
C ASN A 283 12.36 3.56 10.34
N SER A 284 12.64 3.94 11.59
CA SER A 284 13.87 4.63 11.96
C SER A 284 15.11 3.76 11.75
N ILE A 285 15.01 2.46 12.03
CA ILE A 285 16.09 1.48 11.85
C ILE A 285 16.45 1.37 10.37
N PHE A 286 15.45 1.19 9.50
CA PHE A 286 15.68 1.13 8.05
C PHE A 286 16.22 2.45 7.51
N ARG A 287 15.67 3.60 7.93
CA ARG A 287 16.17 4.91 7.50
C ARG A 287 17.66 5.06 7.82
N THR A 288 18.07 4.79 9.06
CA THR A 288 19.49 4.90 9.45
C THR A 288 20.37 3.97 8.62
N CYS A 289 19.97 2.70 8.45
CA CYS A 289 20.73 1.75 7.65
C CYS A 289 20.86 2.18 6.18
N LEU A 290 19.81 2.78 5.61
CA LEU A 290 19.78 3.16 4.20
C LEU A 290 20.35 4.55 3.91
N LEU A 291 20.49 5.40 4.92
CA LEU A 291 21.18 6.68 4.79
C LEU A 291 22.70 6.53 4.70
N THR A 292 23.28 5.51 5.32
CA THR A 292 24.73 5.31 5.38
C THR A 292 25.24 4.52 4.17
N GLU A 293 26.33 4.97 3.54
CA GLU A 293 26.97 4.24 2.44
C GLU A 293 27.71 2.97 2.91
N ASP A 294 28.35 3.05 4.08
CA ASP A 294 29.00 1.93 4.79
C ASP A 294 28.30 1.61 6.12
N LEU A 295 27.61 0.47 6.14
CA LEU A 295 26.91 -0.06 7.30
C LEU A 295 27.83 -0.33 8.51
N LYS A 296 29.15 -0.44 8.32
CA LYS A 296 30.11 -0.63 9.41
C LYS A 296 30.23 0.61 10.29
N GLU A 297 30.05 1.80 9.72
CA GLU A 297 30.15 3.09 10.42
C GLU A 297 28.96 3.38 11.33
N ILE A 298 27.87 2.64 11.17
CA ILE A 298 26.69 2.77 12.04
C ILE A 298 27.10 2.49 13.48
N LYS A 299 26.85 3.46 14.35
CA LYS A 299 27.14 3.37 15.79
C LYS A 299 26.06 2.56 16.50
N LEU A 300 26.46 1.87 17.56
CA LEU A 300 25.55 1.17 18.45
C LEU A 300 24.72 2.19 19.24
N LEU A 301 23.39 2.15 19.13
CA LEU A 301 22.52 2.97 19.96
C LEU A 301 22.41 2.39 21.37
N PRO A 302 22.38 3.22 22.43
CA PRO A 302 22.19 2.74 23.79
C PRO A 302 20.77 2.16 23.97
N CYS A 303 20.65 1.11 24.80
CA CYS A 303 19.35 0.67 25.33
C CYS A 303 18.96 1.55 26.52
N SER A 304 17.67 1.60 26.84
CA SER A 304 17.17 2.19 28.08
C SER A 304 17.56 1.31 29.27
N GLU A 305 17.82 1.91 30.44
CA GLU A 305 18.05 1.17 31.69
C GLU A 305 16.82 0.37 32.14
N ASN A 306 15.63 0.72 31.62
CA ASN A 306 14.37 0.01 31.90
C ASN A 306 14.13 -1.19 30.98
N ASP A 307 15.01 -1.47 30.00
CA ASP A 307 14.84 -2.61 29.11
C ASP A 307 15.22 -3.92 29.80
N GLY A 308 14.51 -5.02 29.48
CA GLY A 308 14.75 -6.33 30.08
C GLY A 308 16.19 -6.83 29.90
N ILE A 309 16.75 -7.48 30.92
CA ILE A 309 18.10 -8.07 30.88
C ILE A 309 18.24 -9.06 29.72
N GLU A 310 17.20 -9.85 29.45
CA GLU A 310 17.15 -10.82 28.35
C GLU A 310 17.34 -10.14 26.99
N PHE A 311 16.65 -9.02 26.75
CA PHE A 311 16.82 -8.23 25.53
C PHE A 311 18.25 -7.71 25.37
N ILE A 312 18.82 -7.15 26.44
CA ILE A 312 20.20 -6.62 26.42
C ILE A 312 21.20 -7.73 26.13
N GLN A 313 21.03 -8.91 26.72
CA GLN A 313 21.90 -10.07 26.50
C GLN A 313 21.76 -10.63 25.08
N ALA A 314 20.53 -10.84 24.59
CA ALA A 314 20.25 -11.30 23.24
C ALA A 314 20.87 -10.36 22.20
N ARG A 315 20.66 -9.04 22.35
CA ARG A 315 21.25 -8.03 21.47
C ARG A 315 22.79 -8.08 21.48
N LYS A 316 23.41 -8.21 22.66
CA LYS A 316 24.87 -8.35 22.77
C LYS A 316 25.38 -9.59 22.05
N GLN A 317 24.69 -10.73 22.19
CA GLN A 317 25.06 -11.99 21.54
C GLN A 317 24.98 -11.89 20.02
N LEU A 318 23.92 -11.27 19.48
CA LEU A 318 23.73 -11.08 18.04
C LEU A 318 24.75 -10.12 17.40
N LEU A 319 25.41 -9.28 18.20
CA LEU A 319 26.46 -8.37 17.77
C LEU A 319 27.87 -8.95 17.89
N GLN A 320 28.01 -10.20 18.35
CA GLN A 320 29.32 -10.84 18.42
C GLN A 320 29.89 -11.10 17.00
N PRO A 321 31.23 -11.02 16.83
CA PRO A 321 31.91 -11.06 15.53
C PRO A 321 31.73 -12.32 14.70
#